data_AF-A0A1S2R877-F1
#
_entry.id   AF-A0A1S2R877-F1
#
_cell.length_a   1.000
_cell.length_b   1.000
_cell.length_c   1.000
_cell.angle_alpha   90.00
_cell.angle_beta   90.00
_cell.angle_gamma   90.00
#
_symmetry.space_group_name_H-M   'P 1'
#
loop_
_entity.id
_entity.type
_entity.pdbx_description
1 polymer ?
#
loop_
_entity_poly.entity_id
_entity_poly.type
_entity_poly.pdbx_seq_one_letter_code
_entity_poly.pdbx_strand_id
1 'polypeptide(L)' 'MIGKNILSNIKKVQKEYQTDIFGFGEEMYRQDYQNFKKVQDHWDELFSYAIVKVHVKVQLRRSGIRTKSLLSN' A
#
# COMPACT_ATOMS: atom_id res chain seq x y z
N MET A 1 10.71 -8.82 0.78
CA MET A 1 11.00 -7.36 0.82
C MET A 1 9.82 -6.50 0.36
N ILE A 2 9.16 -6.78 -0.78
CA ILE A 2 8.11 -5.92 -1.36
C ILE A 2 7.02 -5.52 -0.36
N GLY A 3 6.34 -6.49 0.26
CA GLY A 3 5.26 -6.18 1.22
C GLY A 3 5.73 -5.39 2.45
N LYS A 4 6.95 -5.66 2.93
CA LYS A 4 7.56 -4.92 4.05
C LYS A 4 7.83 -3.46 3.66
N ASN A 5 8.32 -3.21 2.45
CA ASN A 5 8.60 -1.86 1.96
C ASN A 5 7.31 -1.04 1.79
N ILE A 6 6.25 -1.65 1.24
CA ILE A 6 4.93 -1.02 1.13
C ILE A 6 4.40 -0.67 2.52
N LEU A 7 4.39 -1.64 3.45
CA LEU A 7 3.93 -1.40 4.81
C LEU A 7 4.75 -0.31 5.52
N SER A 8 6.07 -0.28 5.33
CA SER A 8 6.93 0.75 5.92
C SER A 8 6.63 2.14 5.36
N ASN A 9 6.34 2.24 4.06
CA ASN A 9 6.01 3.52 3.44
C ASN A 9 4.67 4.05 3.95
N ILE A 10 3.66 3.18 4.03
CA ILE A 10 2.35 3.54 4.60
C ILE A 10 2.50 3.99 6.06
N LYS A 11 3.27 3.26 6.88
CA LYS A 11 3.57 3.66 8.27
C LYS A 11 4.30 4.99 8.37
N LYS A 12 5.18 5.31 7.41
CA LYS A 12 5.87 6.59 7.35
C LYS A 12 4.86 7.72 7.13
N VAL A 13 3.97 7.55 6.16
CA VAL A 13 2.89 8.50 5.86
C VAL A 13 1.99 8.72 7.07
N GLN A 14 1.53 7.64 7.72
CA GLN A 14 0.67 7.70 8.90
C GLN A 14 1.29 8.48 10.06
N LYS A 15 2.63 8.43 10.23
CA LYS A 15 3.35 9.05 11.33
C LYS A 15 3.84 10.48 11.06
N GLU A 16 4.39 10.71 9.87
CA GLU A 16 5.07 11.98 9.55
C GLU A 16 4.12 13.00 8.94
N TYR A 17 3.12 12.55 8.18
CA TYR A 17 2.25 13.43 7.41
C TYR A 17 0.79 13.39 7.86
N GLN A 18 0.38 12.29 8.50
CA GLN A 18 -0.97 12.11 9.05
C GLN A 18 -2.09 12.41 8.03
N THR A 19 -1.89 12.01 6.78
CA THR A 19 -2.85 12.26 5.70
C THR A 19 -2.89 11.08 4.73
N ASP A 20 -4.06 10.79 4.20
CA ASP A 20 -4.30 9.67 3.30
C ASP A 20 -3.97 10.01 1.84
N ILE A 21 -2.68 9.93 1.49
CA ILE A 21 -2.24 10.11 0.08
C ILE A 21 -2.49 8.88 -0.81
N PHE A 22 -3.03 7.79 -0.26
CA PHE A 22 -3.23 6.54 -0.99
C PHE A 22 -4.68 6.34 -1.45
N GLY A 23 -5.61 7.16 -0.94
CA GLY A 23 -7.02 7.14 -1.33
C GLY A 23 -7.85 6.05 -0.63
N PHE A 24 -7.46 5.63 0.57
CA PHE A 24 -8.27 4.71 1.38
C PHE A 24 -9.65 5.29 1.69
N GLY A 25 -9.74 6.58 1.98
CA GLY A 25 -10.99 7.29 2.26
C GLY A 25 -11.91 7.33 1.04
N GLU A 26 -11.34 7.54 -0.15
CA GLU A 26 -12.11 7.47 -1.39
C GLU A 26 -12.67 6.06 -1.65
N GLU A 27 -11.87 5.03 -1.35
CA GLU A 27 -12.33 3.65 -1.49
C GLU A 27 -13.44 3.33 -0.48
N MET A 28 -13.31 3.81 0.76
CA MET A 28 -14.37 3.71 1.77
C MET A 28 -15.63 4.47 1.34
N TYR A 29 -15.51 5.66 0.76
CA TYR A 29 -16.63 6.41 0.20
C TYR A 29 -17.36 5.60 -0.89
N ARG A 30 -16.61 4.94 -1.78
CA ARG A 30 -17.16 4.13 -2.87
C ARG A 30 -17.82 2.83 -2.39
N GLN A 31 -17.21 2.14 -1.43
CA GLN A 31 -17.65 0.82 -0.99
C GLN A 31 -18.62 0.85 0.21
N ASP A 32 -18.49 1.84 1.09
CA ASP A 32 -19.23 1.95 2.35
C ASP A 32 -19.47 3.41 2.75
N TYR A 33 -20.26 4.08 1.91
CA TYR A 33 -20.62 5.49 2.08
C TYR A 33 -21.18 5.82 3.48
N GLN A 34 -21.97 4.92 4.07
CA GLN A 34 -22.61 5.15 5.35
C GLN A 34 -21.60 5.22 6.50
N ASN A 35 -20.57 4.36 6.49
CA ASN A 35 -19.51 4.45 7.48
C ASN A 35 -18.53 5.58 7.16
N PHE A 36 -18.24 5.84 5.88
CA PHE A 36 -17.43 7.01 5.48
C PHE A 36 -18.04 8.30 6.01
N LYS A 37 -19.37 8.49 5.90
CA LYS A 37 -20.07 9.68 6.39
C LYS A 37 -19.87 9.95 7.89
N LYS A 38 -19.67 8.91 8.70
CA LYS A 38 -19.45 9.05 10.15
C LYS A 38 -18.05 9.55 10.49
N VAL A 39 -17.09 9.35 9.59
CA VAL A 39 -15.67 9.62 9.82
C VAL A 39 -15.08 10.70 8.91
N GLN A 40 -15.81 11.13 7.87
CA GLN A 40 -15.34 12.03 6.82
C GLN A 40 -14.67 13.30 7.35
N ASP A 41 -15.19 13.88 8.44
CA ASP A 41 -14.72 15.17 8.98
C ASP A 41 -13.34 15.05 9.66
N HIS A 42 -12.96 13.83 10.09
CA HIS A 42 -11.72 13.54 10.83
C HIS A 42 -10.98 12.36 10.20
N TRP A 43 -11.18 12.14 8.89
CA TRP A 43 -10.69 10.95 8.20
C TRP A 43 -9.18 10.80 8.29
N ASP A 44 -8.43 11.89 8.04
CA ASP A 44 -6.97 11.89 8.04
C ASP A 44 -6.39 11.48 9.41
N GLU A 45 -7.01 11.94 10.50
CA GLU A 45 -6.65 11.54 11.86
C GLU A 45 -6.90 10.04 12.08
N LEU A 46 -8.08 9.54 11.69
CA LEU A 46 -8.41 8.12 11.84
C LEU A 46 -7.53 7.22 10.98
N PHE A 47 -7.17 7.68 9.77
CA PHE A 47 -6.22 7.02 8.89
C PHE A 47 -4.85 6.84 9.57
N SER A 48 -4.35 7.83 10.32
CA SER A 48 -3.09 7.72 11.08
C SER A 48 -3.08 6.56 12.07
N TYR A 49 -4.23 6.17 12.61
CA TYR A 49 -4.37 5.06 13.57
C TYR A 49 -4.80 3.74 12.91
N ALA A 50 -5.09 3.73 11.62
CA ALA A 50 -5.61 2.56 10.93
C ALA A 50 -4.61 1.39 10.89
N ILE A 51 -5.11 0.18 11.14
CA ILE A 51 -4.32 -1.06 11.03
C ILE A 51 -4.32 -1.52 9.57
N VAL A 52 -3.19 -1.32 8.89
CA VAL A 52 -3.03 -1.71 7.48
C VAL A 52 -2.38 -3.09 7.36
N LYS A 53 -3.04 -4.00 6.62
CA LYS A 53 -2.52 -5.32 6.26
C LYS A 53 -2.18 -5.34 4.77
N VAL A 54 -0.94 -5.68 4.44
CA VAL A 54 -0.46 -5.75 3.05
C VAL A 54 -0.37 -7.21 2.62
N HIS A 55 -1.13 -7.59 1.59
CA HIS A 55 -1.05 -8.90 0.96
C HIS A 55 -0.43 -8.76 -0.44
N VAL A 56 0.72 -9.38 -0.68
CA VAL A 56 1.42 -9.31 -1.97
C VAL A 56 1.41 -10.67 -2.63
N LYS A 57 0.80 -10.75 -3.82
CA LYS A 57 0.83 -11.94 -4.68
C LYS A 57 1.72 -11.66 -5.88
N VAL A 58 2.86 -12.33 -5.97
CA VAL A 58 3.79 -12.21 -7.11
C VAL A 58 3.56 -13.37 -8.06
N GLN A 59 3.34 -13.06 -9.34
CA GLN A 59 3.29 -14.06 -10.40
C GLN A 59 4.42 -13.79 -11.39
N LEU A 60 5.41 -14.70 -11.43
CA LEU A 60 6.48 -14.65 -12.42
C LEU A 60 5.95 -15.18 -13.75
N ARG A 61 5.74 -14.29 -14.72
CA ARG A 61 5.26 -14.69 -16.07
C ARG A 61 6.38 -15.23 -16.96
N ARG A 62 7.62 -14.75 -16.77
CA ARG A 62 8.84 -15.20 -17.45
C ARG A 62 10.02 -14.99 -16.50
N SER A 63 10.80 -16.04 -16.26
CA SER A 63 12.09 -15.89 -15.61
C SER A 63 13.09 -15.56 -16.71
N GLY A 64 13.39 -14.28 -16.92
CA GLY A 64 14.46 -13.86 -17.82
C GLY A 64 15.82 -14.21 -17.19
N ILE A 65 16.11 -15.50 -17.02
CA ILE A 65 17.44 -15.97 -16.64
C ILE A 65 18.34 -15.67 -17.84
N ARG A 66 19.02 -14.52 -17.81
CA ARG A 66 20.23 -14.34 -18.61
C ARG A 66 21.31 -15.14 -17.90
N THR A 67 21.40 -16.44 -18.19
CA THR A 67 22.59 -17.22 -17.83
C THR A 67 23.79 -16.43 -18.35
N LYS A 68 24.71 -16.09 -17.45
CA LYS A 68 25.99 -15.48 -17.79
C LYS A 68 26.54 -16.25 -19.00
N SER A 69 26.85 -15.53 -20.09
CA SER A 69 27.32 -16.15 -21.33
C SER A 69 28.36 -17.21 -21.01
N LEU A 70 28.13 -18.45 -21.45
CA LEU A 70 29.13 -19.53 -21.38
C LEU A 70 30.24 -19.34 -22.41
N LEU A 71 30.19 -18.26 -23.20
CA LEU A 71 31.29 -17.85 -24.04
C LEU A 71 32.22 -16.94 -23.23
N SER A 72 33.15 -17.58 -22.53
CA SER A 72 34.49 -17.03 -22.39
C SER A 72 35.17 -17.16 -23.75
N ASN A 73 35.53 -16.05 -24.36
CA ASN A 73 36.60 -15.97 -25.35
C ASN A 73 37.63 -14.96 -24.82
#